data_AF-A0A8T3WA45-F1
#
_entry.id   AF-A0A8T3WA45-F1
#
_cell.length_a   1.000
_cell.length_b   1.000
_cell.length_c   1.000
_cell.angle_alpha   90.00
_cell.angle_beta   90.00
_cell.angle_gamma   90.00
#
_symmetry.space_group_name_H-M   'P 1'
#
loop_
_entity.id
_entity.type
_entity.pdbx_description
1 polymer ?
#
loop_
_entity_poly.entity_id
_entity_poly.type
_entity_poly.pdbx_seq_one_letter_code
_entity_poly.pdbx_strand_id
1 'polypeptide(L)'
;STDLEILEVIPIQVVRDVDMVKGKSGIVRVVVKNKGPLDANATVNATLDGVLLNPYPADVLNKTINVSKNQTFDFSFKPTQTGTRTIRAEVKVE
;
A
#
# COMPACT_ATOMS: atom_id res chain seq x y z
N SER A 1 23.17 -4.47 -5.21
CA SER A 1 21.82 -4.60 -5.79
C SER A 1 20.82 -3.96 -4.85
N THR A 2 19.85 -3.21 -5.36
CA THR A 2 18.71 -2.74 -4.57
C THR A 2 17.86 -3.94 -4.13
N ASP A 3 17.32 -3.90 -2.92
CA ASP A 3 16.50 -4.98 -2.35
C ASP A 3 15.32 -4.34 -1.61
N LEU A 4 14.11 -4.49 -2.16
CA LEU A 4 12.88 -3.90 -1.63
C LEU A 4 11.94 -4.99 -1.15
N GLU A 5 11.38 -4.78 0.04
CA GLU A 5 10.44 -5.70 0.66
C GLU A 5 9.19 -4.96 1.11
N ILE A 6 8.01 -5.51 0.81
CA ILE A 6 6.76 -5.08 1.43
C ILE A 6 6.69 -5.73 2.81
N LEU A 7 6.76 -4.92 3.85
CA LEU A 7 6.66 -5.38 5.23
C LEU A 7 5.21 -5.63 5.64
N GLU A 8 4.34 -4.68 5.32
CA GLU A 8 2.97 -4.64 5.83
C GLU A 8 2.03 -4.06 4.77
N VAL A 9 0.80 -4.58 4.77
CA VAL A 9 -0.33 -4.04 4.00
C VAL A 9 -1.49 -3.89 4.99
N ILE A 10 -1.81 -2.64 5.34
CA ILE A 10 -2.69 -2.31 6.45
C ILE A 10 -3.92 -1.58 5.91
N PRO A 11 -5.13 -2.18 5.94
CA PRO A 11 -6.36 -1.45 5.72
C PRO A 11 -6.69 -0.58 6.95
N ILE A 12 -7.01 0.69 6.73
CA ILE A 12 -7.33 1.69 7.75
C ILE A 12 -8.67 2.35 7.41
N GLN A 13 -9.58 2.38 8.38
CA GLN A 13 -10.83 3.14 8.32
C GLN A 13 -11.06 3.83 9.65
N VAL A 14 -11.50 5.10 9.62
CA VAL A 14 -11.60 5.98 10.81
C VAL A 14 -12.79 5.64 11.72
N VAL A 15 -13.48 4.53 11.47
CA VAL A 15 -14.53 4.04 12.36
C VAL A 15 -13.85 3.19 13.44
N ARG A 16 -13.89 3.66 14.69
CA ARG A 16 -13.28 2.93 15.82
C ARG A 16 -13.92 1.56 15.98
N ASP A 17 -13.09 0.55 16.23
CA ASP A 17 -13.49 -0.82 16.60
C ASP A 17 -14.41 -1.52 15.58
N VAL A 18 -14.34 -1.15 14.30
CA VAL A 18 -15.08 -1.83 13.23
C VAL A 18 -14.13 -2.28 12.14
N ASP A 19 -14.32 -3.52 11.69
CA ASP A 19 -13.75 -4.01 10.44
C ASP A 19 -14.15 -3.10 9.26
N MET A 20 -13.49 -3.30 8.13
CA MET A 20 -13.81 -2.55 6.91
C MET A 20 -15.28 -2.66 6.51
N VAL A 21 -15.98 -1.51 6.47
CA VAL A 21 -17.41 -1.44 6.19
C VAL A 21 -17.66 -1.29 4.68
N LYS A 22 -18.54 -2.13 4.13
CA LYS A 22 -19.01 -2.02 2.74
C LYS A 22 -19.51 -0.61 2.43
N GLY A 23 -19.07 -0.05 1.30
CA GLY A 23 -19.49 1.23 0.79
C GLY A 23 -18.92 2.44 1.53
N LYS A 24 -18.07 2.24 2.53
CA LYS A 24 -17.37 3.32 3.25
C LYS A 24 -15.94 3.43 2.74
N SER A 25 -15.46 4.66 2.58
CA SER A 25 -14.09 4.91 2.14
C SER A 25 -13.09 4.59 3.25
N GLY A 26 -11.91 4.14 2.87
CA GLY A 26 -10.75 3.91 3.75
C GLY A 26 -9.45 4.08 2.98
N ILE A 27 -8.34 3.76 3.66
CA ILE A 27 -6.99 3.81 3.11
C ILE A 27 -6.33 2.44 3.27
N VAL A 28 -5.66 1.93 2.23
CA VAL A 28 -4.72 0.82 2.37
C VAL A 28 -3.32 1.42 2.43
N ARG A 29 -2.60 1.19 3.53
CA ARG A 29 -1.21 1.58 3.69
C ARG A 29 -0.29 0.41 3.38
N VAL A 30 0.59 0.56 2.40
CA VAL A 30 1.66 -0.38 2.09
C VAL A 30 2.97 0.15 2.64
N VAL A 31 3.64 -0.61 3.49
CA VAL A 31 4.95 -0.23 4.06
C VAL A 31 6.04 -0.99 3.31
N VAL A 32 6.92 -0.27 2.64
CA VAL A 32 8.05 -0.83 1.89
C VAL A 32 9.36 -0.47 2.57
N LYS A 33 10.25 -1.45 2.75
CA LYS A 33 11.59 -1.26 3.27
C LYS A 33 12.63 -1.51 2.19
N ASN A 34 13.64 -0.64 2.14
CA ASN A 34 14.84 -0.88 1.35
C ASN A 34 15.89 -1.59 2.21
N LYS A 35 16.11 -2.87 1.93
CA LYS A 35 17.16 -3.72 2.53
C LYS A 35 18.47 -3.70 1.74
N GLY A 36 18.48 -3.07 0.57
CA GLY A 36 19.67 -2.97 -0.28
C GLY A 36 20.70 -1.96 0.26
N PRO A 37 21.94 -2.01 -0.26
CA PRO A 37 23.01 -1.09 0.12
C PRO A 37 22.97 0.25 -0.63
N LEU A 38 21.99 0.46 -1.52
CA LEU A 38 21.81 1.68 -2.32
C LEU A 38 20.38 2.19 -2.21
N ASP A 39 20.21 3.51 -2.34
CA ASP A 39 18.89 4.13 -2.48
C ASP A 39 18.17 3.57 -3.73
N ALA A 40 16.85 3.43 -3.64
CA ALA A 40 16.04 2.84 -4.70
C ALA A 40 14.81 3.70 -4.99
N ASN A 41 14.49 3.88 -6.27
CA ASN A 41 13.18 4.38 -6.68
C ASN A 41 12.21 3.20 -6.75
N ALA A 42 11.17 3.26 -5.94
CA ALA A 42 10.19 2.21 -5.79
C ALA A 42 8.85 2.66 -6.33
N THR A 43 8.23 1.81 -7.15
CA THR A 43 6.87 1.97 -7.65
C THR A 43 5.99 0.89 -7.04
N VAL A 44 4.94 1.29 -6.33
CA VAL A 44 4.03 0.37 -5.62
C VAL A 44 2.65 0.41 -6.24
N ASN A 45 2.09 -0.77 -6.47
CA ASN A 45 0.69 -0.94 -6.84
C ASN A 45 -0.03 -1.75 -5.76
N ALA A 46 -1.28 -1.41 -5.48
CA ALA A 46 -2.15 -2.19 -4.61
C ALA A 46 -3.45 -2.56 -5.34
N THR A 47 -3.96 -3.76 -5.09
CA THR A 47 -5.23 -4.24 -5.66
C THR A 47 -6.15 -4.76 -4.56
N LEU A 48 -7.46 -4.60 -4.74
CA LEU A 48 -8.50 -5.25 -3.95
C LEU A 48 -9.24 -6.23 -4.86
N ASP A 49 -9.05 -7.52 -4.62
CA ASP A 49 -9.62 -8.62 -5.42
C ASP A 49 -9.32 -8.47 -6.93
N GLY A 50 -8.09 -8.06 -7.24
CA GLY A 50 -7.60 -7.85 -8.60
C GLY A 50 -7.93 -6.48 -9.20
N VAL A 51 -8.75 -5.66 -8.54
CA VAL A 51 -9.03 -4.29 -8.99
C VAL A 51 -7.95 -3.34 -8.46
N LEU A 52 -7.27 -2.64 -9.37
CA LEU A 52 -6.24 -1.66 -9.00
C LEU A 52 -6.85 -0.53 -8.14
N LEU A 53 -6.18 -0.23 -7.03
CA LEU A 53 -6.53 0.87 -6.16
C LEU A 53 -5.86 2.16 -6.64
N ASN A 54 -6.54 3.29 -6.43
CA ASN A 54 -5.98 4.59 -6.74
C ASN A 54 -5.10 5.07 -5.57
N PRO A 55 -4.01 5.80 -5.83
CA PRO A 55 -3.25 6.46 -4.77
C PRO A 55 -4.17 7.39 -3.95
N TYR A 56 -3.88 7.51 -2.66
CA TYR A 56 -4.55 8.48 -1.80
C TYR A 56 -4.23 9.91 -2.28
N PRO A 57 -5.14 10.91 -2.17
CA PRO A 57 -4.97 12.22 -2.82
C PRO A 57 -3.70 13.02 -2.46
N ALA A 58 -3.01 12.65 -1.39
CA ALA A 58 -1.75 13.27 -0.96
C ALA A 58 -0.53 12.33 -1.08
N ASP A 59 -0.69 11.20 -1.75
CA ASP A 59 0.32 10.17 -1.93
C ASP A 59 0.65 9.99 -3.43
N VAL A 60 1.80 9.38 -3.73
CA VAL A 60 2.32 9.10 -5.07
C VAL A 60 2.78 7.65 -5.17
N LEU A 61 2.62 7.07 -6.35
CA LEU A 61 2.97 5.66 -6.59
C LEU A 61 4.47 5.41 -6.63
N ASN A 62 5.27 6.45 -6.92
CA ASN A 62 6.72 6.37 -7.09
C ASN A 62 7.41 7.20 -6.01
N LYS A 63 8.26 6.57 -5.20
CA LYS A 63 9.04 7.24 -4.16
C LYS A 63 10.45 6.69 -4.08
N THR A 64 11.40 7.56 -3.74
CA THR A 64 12.73 7.12 -3.34
C THR A 64 12.68 6.56 -1.92
N ILE A 65 13.23 5.37 -1.72
CA ILE A 65 13.40 4.73 -0.42
C ILE A 65 14.89 4.65 -0.14
N ASN A 66 15.36 5.48 0.80
CA ASN A 66 16.78 5.49 1.17
C ASN A 66 17.21 4.17 1.83
N VAL A 67 18.50 3.87 1.77
CA VAL A 67 19.11 2.68 2.38
C VAL A 67 18.62 2.45 3.81
N SER A 68 18.17 1.23 4.10
CA SER A 68 17.69 0.80 5.42
C SER A 68 16.50 1.59 5.97
N LYS A 69 15.83 2.41 5.16
CA LYS A 69 14.62 3.15 5.55
C LYS A 69 13.36 2.47 5.02
N ASN A 70 12.25 2.87 5.62
CA ASN A 70 10.90 2.48 5.19
C ASN A 70 10.22 3.70 4.54
N GLN A 71 9.32 3.41 3.61
CA GLN A 71 8.37 4.38 3.06
C GLN A 71 6.95 3.79 3.06
N THR A 72 5.96 4.65 3.23
CA THR A 72 4.55 4.27 3.17
C THR A 72 3.96 4.70 1.83
N PHE A 73 3.10 3.88 1.26
CA PHE A 73 2.30 4.18 0.08
C PHE A 73 0.84 3.97 0.43
N ASP A 74 0.07 5.05 0.45
CA ASP A 74 -1.34 5.03 0.83
C ASP A 74 -2.23 5.01 -0.42
N PHE A 75 -3.20 4.11 -0.42
CA PHE A 75 -4.17 3.93 -1.51
C PHE A 75 -5.58 4.15 -1.01
N SER A 76 -6.37 4.91 -1.78
CA SER A 76 -7.80 5.03 -1.53
C SER A 76 -8.49 3.72 -1.85
N PHE A 77 -9.36 3.25 -0.95
CA PHE A 77 -10.22 2.10 -1.27
C PHE A 77 -11.63 2.27 -0.72
N LYS A 78 -12.58 1.60 -1.37
CA LYS A 78 -14.00 1.57 -0.99
C LYS A 78 -14.56 0.18 -1.33
N PRO A 79 -14.65 -0.75 -0.37
CA PRO A 79 -15.10 -2.11 -0.65
C PRO A 79 -16.57 -2.09 -1.06
N THR A 80 -16.92 -2.72 -2.18
CA THR A 80 -18.30 -2.78 -2.69
C THR A 80 -19.02 -4.08 -2.30
N GLN A 81 -18.27 -5.06 -1.80
CA GLN A 81 -18.74 -6.38 -1.41
C GLN A 81 -18.42 -6.65 0.05
N THR A 82 -19.25 -7.46 0.71
CA THR A 82 -19.04 -7.95 2.08
C THR A 82 -18.27 -9.28 2.08
N GLY A 83 -17.80 -9.70 3.25
CA GLY A 83 -17.09 -10.96 3.44
C GLY A 83 -15.57 -10.78 3.43
N THR A 84 -14.84 -11.90 3.52
CA THR A 84 -13.37 -11.88 3.43
C THR A 84 -12.93 -11.52 2.01
N ARG A 85 -12.07 -10.52 1.90
CA ARG A 85 -11.55 -9.98 0.63
C ARG A 85 -10.02 -9.91 0.72
N THR A 86 -9.35 -9.96 -0.42
CA THR A 86 -7.88 -9.97 -0.44
C THR A 86 -7.34 -8.68 -1.03
N ILE A 87 -6.51 -8.00 -0.26
CA ILE A 87 -5.67 -6.90 -0.76
C ILE A 87 -4.30 -7.49 -1.10
N ARG A 88 -3.78 -7.16 -2.28
CA ARG A 88 -2.42 -7.51 -2.71
C ARG A 88 -1.65 -6.25 -3.04
N ALA A 89 -0.38 -6.20 -2.67
CA ALA A 89 0.51 -5.13 -3.06
C ALA A 89 1.73 -5.71 -3.78
N GLU A 90 2.24 -4.97 -4.76
CA GLU A 90 3.43 -5.31 -5.54
C GLU A 90 4.35 -4.09 -5.56
N VAL A 91 5.65 -4.33 -5.44
CA VAL A 91 6.69 -3.30 -5.52
C VAL A 91 7.63 -3.63 -6.66
N LYS A 92 8.01 -2.60 -7.43
CA LYS A 92 9.01 -2.69 -8.51
C LYS A 92 10.09 -1.64 -8.26
N VAL A 93 11.34 -2.01 -8.52
CA VAL A 93 12.46 -1.08 -8.59
C VAL A 93 12.51 -0.50 -10.00
N GLU A 94 12.67 0.82 -10.11
CA GLU A 94 12.94 1.53 -11.37
C GLU A 94 14.45 1.70 -11.61
#